data_AF-A0A5C6FDX6-F1
#
_entry.id   AF-A0A5C6FDX6-F1
#
_cell.length_a   1.000
_cell.length_b   1.000
_cell.length_c   1.000
_cell.angle_alpha   90.00
_cell.angle_beta   90.00
_cell.angle_gamma   90.00
#
_symmetry.space_group_name_H-M   'P 1'
#
loop_
_entity.id
_entity.type
_entity.pdbx_description
1 polymer ?
#
loop_
_entity_poly.entity_id
_entity_poly.type
_entity_poly.pdbx_seq_one_letter_code
_entity_poly.pdbx_strand_id
1 'polypeptide(L)'
;MKLPTIEDCGDCGVCCMHMGYPPYLRGENGGPVEEYWTTMPADLKREWLAYVESYDVPDDELDGPCVWLDLDTKRCKHHESRPSVCRDFRVGSQGCRDWRTAYGLR
;
A
#
# COMPACT_ATOMS: atom_id res chain seq x y z
N MET A 1 -3.78 -7.38 -28.94
CA MET A 1 -2.90 -6.24 -28.60
C MET A 1 -2.45 -6.46 -27.16
N LYS A 2 -1.16 -6.75 -26.94
CA LYS A 2 -0.62 -7.01 -25.58
C LYS A 2 -0.29 -5.65 -24.98
N LEU A 3 -1.00 -5.26 -23.92
CA LEU A 3 -0.69 -4.05 -23.16
C LEU A 3 0.65 -4.23 -22.44
N PRO A 4 1.48 -3.19 -22.32
CA PRO A 4 2.75 -3.29 -21.62
C PRO A 4 2.53 -3.72 -20.16
N THR A 5 3.29 -4.71 -19.70
CA THR A 5 3.40 -5.07 -18.29
C THR A 5 4.25 -4.01 -17.60
N ILE A 6 3.60 -3.01 -17.02
CA ILE A 6 4.23 -2.09 -16.08
C ILE A 6 4.42 -2.91 -14.80
N GLU A 7 5.62 -3.40 -14.52
CA GLU A 7 5.85 -4.31 -13.39
C GLU A 7 5.78 -3.59 -12.04
N ASP A 8 6.00 -2.27 -11.99
CA ASP A 8 5.88 -1.45 -10.79
C ASP A 8 5.13 -0.14 -11.03
N CYS A 9 4.13 0.15 -10.18
CA CYS A 9 3.22 1.29 -10.32
C CYS A 9 3.95 2.63 -10.17
N GLY A 10 3.79 3.53 -11.16
CA GLY A 10 4.37 4.88 -11.15
C GLY A 10 3.48 5.94 -11.78
N ASP A 11 2.16 5.72 -11.76
CA ASP A 11 1.18 6.47 -12.54
C ASP A 11 0.10 7.11 -11.65
N CYS A 12 -0.81 6.31 -11.09
CA CYS A 12 -2.04 6.86 -10.50
C CYS A 12 -2.10 6.86 -8.97
N GLY A 13 -1.36 5.98 -8.28
CA GLY A 13 -1.41 5.85 -6.82
C GLY A 13 -2.75 5.39 -6.23
N VAL A 14 -3.77 5.09 -7.05
CA VAL A 14 -5.15 4.85 -6.59
C VAL A 14 -5.27 3.66 -5.63
N CYS A 15 -4.50 2.59 -5.84
CA CYS A 15 -4.50 1.46 -4.91
C CYS A 15 -4.07 1.83 -3.48
N CYS A 16 -3.42 2.99 -3.29
CA CYS A 16 -2.97 3.49 -2.00
C CYS A 16 -3.87 4.59 -1.42
N MET A 17 -4.87 5.10 -2.16
CA MET A 17 -5.66 6.26 -1.75
C MET A 17 -6.60 5.99 -0.57
N HIS A 18 -6.89 4.72 -0.29
CA HIS A 18 -7.80 4.31 0.78
C HIS A 18 -7.25 3.24 1.73
N MET A 19 -5.93 3.24 1.95
CA MET A 19 -5.29 2.22 2.80
C MET A 19 -4.95 2.72 4.21
N GLY A 20 -4.79 4.03 4.41
CA GLY A 20 -4.30 4.64 5.65
C GLY A 20 -2.80 4.40 5.89
N TYR A 21 -2.38 3.14 5.92
CA TYR A 21 -0.99 2.72 6.05
C TYR A 21 -0.74 1.34 5.41
N PRO A 22 0.52 0.95 5.16
CA PRO A 22 0.81 -0.38 4.62
C PRO A 22 0.40 -1.49 5.61
N PRO A 23 -0.48 -2.43 5.23
CA PRO A 23 -1.07 -3.39 6.17
C PRO A 23 -0.20 -4.64 6.31
N TYR A 24 0.81 -4.58 7.19
CA TYR A 24 1.69 -5.72 7.43
C TYR A 24 1.03 -6.83 8.26
N LEU A 25 1.33 -8.09 7.95
CA LEU A 25 1.06 -9.23 8.83
C LEU A 25 2.17 -9.33 9.89
N ARG A 26 1.85 -8.92 11.12
CA ARG A 26 2.81 -8.82 12.25
C ARG A 26 2.82 -10.01 13.20
N GLY A 27 2.08 -11.07 12.90
CA GLY A 27 1.95 -12.25 13.78
C GLY A 27 1.17 -12.01 15.07
N GLU A 28 0.29 -11.01 15.07
CA GLU A 28 -0.62 -10.74 16.19
C GLU A 28 -1.45 -11.98 16.53
N ASN A 29 -1.71 -12.20 17.82
CA ASN A 29 -2.46 -13.36 18.33
C ASN A 29 -1.92 -14.72 17.88
N GLY A 30 -0.60 -14.82 17.63
CA GLY A 30 0.04 -16.06 17.15
C GLY A 30 -0.15 -16.32 15.66
N GLY A 31 -0.60 -15.32 14.89
CA GLY A 31 -0.74 -15.40 13.45
C GLY A 31 0.58 -15.43 12.67
N PRO A 32 0.53 -15.53 11.33
CA PRO A 32 1.71 -15.46 10.50
C PRO A 32 2.38 -14.09 10.56
N VAL A 33 3.71 -14.09 10.56
CA VAL A 33 4.53 -12.90 10.33
C VAL A 33 5.02 -12.95 8.89
N GLU A 34 4.82 -11.89 8.12
CA GLU A 34 5.35 -11.86 6.75
C GLU A 34 6.86 -11.54 6.69
N GLU A 35 7.50 -11.97 5.62
CA GLU A 35 8.94 -11.77 5.39
C GLU A 35 9.30 -10.28 5.34
N TYR A 36 8.53 -9.47 4.60
CA TYR A 36 8.81 -8.04 4.42
C TYR A 36 8.66 -7.24 5.71
N TRP A 37 7.82 -7.69 6.65
CA TRP A 37 7.81 -7.13 8.00
C TRP A 37 9.13 -7.42 8.71
N THR A 38 9.61 -8.66 8.64
CA THR A 38 10.82 -9.11 9.34
C THR A 38 12.07 -8.41 8.81
N THR A 39 12.18 -8.25 7.49
CA THR A 39 13.35 -7.67 6.81
C THR A 39 13.32 -6.16 6.66
N MET A 40 12.22 -5.49 7.02
CA MET A 40 12.13 -4.02 6.97
C MET A 40 13.24 -3.35 7.80
N PRO A 41 13.89 -2.29 7.27
CA PRO A 41 14.87 -1.50 8.01
C PRO A 41 14.34 -1.04 9.37
N ALA A 42 15.17 -1.13 10.40
CA ALA A 42 14.75 -0.87 11.78
C ALA A 42 14.17 0.53 11.99
N ASP A 43 14.75 1.55 11.35
CA ASP A 43 14.29 2.94 11.47
C ASP A 43 12.91 3.13 10.84
N LEU A 44 12.71 2.59 9.63
CA LEU A 44 11.42 2.60 8.95
C LEU A 44 10.34 1.84 9.71
N LYS A 45 10.72 0.71 10.33
CA LYS A 45 9.82 -0.07 11.19
C LYS A 45 9.36 0.72 12.41
N ARG A 46 10.25 1.47 13.06
CA ARG A 46 9.89 2.35 14.18
C ARG A 46 8.97 3.47 13.75
N GLU A 47 9.25 4.11 12.62
CA GLU A 47 8.39 5.17 12.06
C GLU A 47 6.98 4.65 11.77
N TRP A 48 6.88 3.50 11.09
CA TRP A 48 5.60 2.87 10.79
C TRP A 48 4.85 2.47 12.06
N LEU A 49 5.53 1.89 13.06
CA LEU A 49 4.90 1.52 14.34
C LEU A 49 4.34 2.73 15.07
N ALA A 50 5.11 3.82 15.15
CA ALA A 50 4.66 5.06 15.76
C ALA A 50 3.42 5.63 15.04
N TYR A 51 3.39 5.56 13.70
CA TYR A 51 2.22 5.97 12.93
C TYR A 51 0.99 5.14 13.29
N VAL A 52 1.12 3.80 13.28
CA VAL A 52 0.00 2.89 13.56
C VAL A 52 -0.52 3.04 14.99
N GLU A 53 0.35 3.24 15.97
CA GLU A 53 -0.05 3.51 17.36
C GLU A 53 -0.81 4.83 17.52
N SER A 54 -0.52 5.81 16.66
CA SER A 54 -1.20 7.11 16.63
C SER A 54 -2.38 7.19 15.66
N TYR A 55 -2.64 6.13 14.89
CA TYR A 55 -3.64 6.15 13.83
C TYR A 55 -5.04 6.06 14.43
N ASP A 56 -5.85 7.07 14.14
CA ASP A 56 -7.26 7.10 14.52
C ASP A 56 -8.10 6.63 13.32
N VAL A 57 -8.85 5.55 13.52
CA VAL A 57 -9.66 4.95 12.45
C VAL A 57 -10.89 5.84 12.24
N PRO A 58 -11.15 6.34 11.02
CA PRO A 58 -12.34 7.14 10.76
C PRO A 58 -13.64 6.35 11.03
N ASP A 59 -14.63 6.99 11.68
CA ASP A 59 -15.88 6.33 12.10
C ASP A 59 -16.74 5.85 10.91
N ASP A 60 -16.80 6.62 9.81
CA ASP A 60 -17.72 6.39 8.68
C ASP A 60 -17.06 6.56 7.28
N GLU A 61 -15.74 6.66 7.22
CA GLU A 61 -14.99 6.83 5.97
C GLU A 61 -14.01 5.68 5.73
N LEU A 62 -13.66 5.45 4.46
CA LEU A 62 -12.51 4.60 4.15
C LEU A 62 -11.27 5.23 4.78
N ASP A 63 -10.29 4.39 5.14
CA ASP A 63 -8.98 4.86 5.54
C ASP A 63 -8.46 5.91 4.53
N GLY A 64 -7.77 6.94 5.01
CA GLY A 64 -7.23 7.98 4.14
C GLY A 64 -6.14 7.45 3.19
N PRO A 65 -5.44 8.34 2.46
CA PRO A 65 -4.27 7.95 1.70
C PRO A 65 -3.25 7.24 2.58
N CYS A 66 -2.66 6.16 2.05
CA CYS A 66 -1.54 5.48 2.69
C CYS A 66 -0.46 6.49 3.07
N VAL A 67 0.07 6.43 4.29
CA VAL A 67 1.16 7.31 4.75
C VAL A 67 2.41 7.22 3.87
N TRP A 68 2.62 6.08 3.21
CA TRP A 68 3.71 5.87 2.25
C TRP A 68 3.42 6.36 0.84
N LEU A 69 2.20 6.81 0.54
CA LEU A 69 1.89 7.46 -0.73
C LEU A 69 2.48 8.88 -0.75
N ASP A 70 3.28 9.16 -1.76
CA ASP A 70 3.60 10.51 -2.17
C ASP A 70 2.47 11.05 -3.04
N LEU A 71 1.75 12.06 -2.55
CA LEU A 71 0.61 12.65 -3.26
C LEU A 71 1.01 13.51 -4.45
N ASP A 72 2.26 13.98 -4.53
CA ASP A 72 2.74 14.77 -5.66
C ASP A 72 3.16 13.85 -6.80
N THR A 73 3.99 12.85 -6.48
CA THR A 73 4.54 11.93 -7.50
C THR A 73 3.65 10.71 -7.77
N LYS A 74 2.63 10.48 -6.94
CA LYS A 74 1.72 9.31 -6.96
C LYS A 74 2.46 7.97 -6.80
N ARG A 75 3.62 7.99 -6.14
CA ARG A 75 4.49 6.82 -5.94
C ARG A 75 4.60 6.45 -4.47
N CYS A 76 4.97 5.20 -4.21
CA CYS A 76 5.27 4.76 -2.85
C CYS A 76 6.67 5.24 -2.45
N LYS A 77 6.78 5.92 -1.31
CA LYS A 77 8.04 6.41 -0.72
C LYS A 77 8.98 5.27 -0.31
N HIS A 78 8.42 4.11 0.07
CA HIS A 78 9.18 2.94 0.55
C HIS A 78 8.83 1.68 -0.24
N HIS A 79 8.85 1.81 -1.56
CA HIS A 79 8.40 0.78 -2.49
C HIS A 79 9.09 -0.57 -2.28
N GLU A 80 10.38 -0.58 -1.99
CA GLU A 80 11.16 -1.81 -1.75
C GLU A 80 10.79 -2.50 -0.44
N SER A 81 10.23 -1.77 0.53
CA SER A 81 9.85 -2.31 1.83
C SER A 81 8.40 -2.79 1.87
N ARG A 82 7.55 -2.46 0.88
CA ARG A 82 6.10 -2.71 0.85
C ARG A 82 5.68 -4.14 1.30
N PRO A 83 4.51 -4.30 1.95
CA PRO A 83 4.01 -5.60 2.40
C PRO A 83 3.62 -6.49 1.22
N SER A 84 3.41 -7.78 1.49
CA SER A 84 3.08 -8.81 0.51
C SER A 84 1.84 -8.43 -0.30
N VAL A 85 0.78 -7.93 0.35
CA VAL A 85 -0.45 -7.51 -0.36
C VAL A 85 -0.19 -6.42 -1.42
N CYS A 86 0.74 -5.50 -1.16
CA CYS A 86 1.11 -4.46 -2.13
C CYS A 86 1.94 -5.00 -3.29
N ARG A 87 2.59 -6.17 -3.13
CA ARG A 87 3.36 -6.85 -4.18
C ARG A 87 2.47 -7.76 -5.02
N ASP A 88 1.55 -8.45 -4.34
CA ASP A 88 0.60 -9.36 -4.97
C ASP A 88 -0.42 -8.60 -5.83
N PHE A 89 -0.70 -7.34 -5.48
CA PHE A 89 -1.50 -6.44 -6.30
C PHE A 89 -0.75 -6.03 -7.59
N ARG A 90 -0.90 -6.86 -8.63
CA ARG A 90 -0.28 -6.60 -9.93
C ARG A 90 -0.90 -5.39 -10.64
N VAL A 91 -0.05 -4.49 -11.13
CA VAL A 91 -0.45 -3.39 -12.01
C VAL A 91 -1.08 -3.95 -13.29
N GLY A 92 -2.17 -3.34 -13.73
CA GLY A 92 -2.93 -3.82 -14.89
C GLY A 92 -3.69 -5.13 -14.64
N SER A 93 -3.76 -5.63 -13.41
CA SER A 93 -4.74 -6.66 -13.03
C SER A 93 -6.18 -6.15 -13.17
N GLN A 94 -7.16 -7.05 -13.07
CA GLN A 94 -8.57 -6.65 -13.07
C GLN A 94 -8.85 -5.65 -11.93
N GLY A 95 -8.40 -5.95 -10.71
CA GLY A 95 -8.53 -5.04 -9.57
C GLY A 95 -7.89 -3.66 -9.83
N CYS A 96 -6.73 -3.60 -10.48
CA CYS A 96 -6.13 -2.32 -10.86
C CYS A 96 -7.03 -1.51 -11.82
N ARG A 97 -7.63 -2.17 -12.83
CA ARG A 97 -8.56 -1.52 -13.77
C ARG A 97 -9.86 -1.08 -13.10
N ASP A 98 -10.38 -1.89 -12.20
CA ASP A 98 -11.62 -1.60 -11.48
C ASP A 98 -11.43 -0.35 -10.60
N TRP A 99 -10.33 -0.29 -9.85
CA TRP A 99 -9.98 0.88 -9.05
C TRP A 99 -9.78 2.13 -9.91
N ARG A 100 -9.06 2.03 -11.03
CA ARG A 100 -8.94 3.16 -11.97
C ARG A 100 -10.30 3.65 -12.45
N THR A 101 -11.18 2.71 -12.84
CA THR A 101 -12.54 3.03 -13.31
C THR A 101 -13.36 3.73 -12.23
N ALA A 102 -13.33 3.22 -10.99
CA ALA A 102 -14.04 3.82 -9.86
C ALA A 102 -13.60 5.27 -9.59
N TYR A 103 -12.36 5.60 -9.91
CA TYR A 103 -11.77 6.94 -9.79
C TYR A 103 -11.79 7.76 -11.09
N GLY A 104 -12.48 7.28 -12.13
CA GLY A 104 -12.57 7.98 -13.42
C GLY A 104 -11.26 8.01 -14.23
N LEU A 105 -10.27 7.21 -13.86
CA LEU A 105 -9.03 7.03 -14.60
C LEU A 105 -9.24 5.95 -15.67
N ARG A 106 -8.97 6.28 -16.94
CA ARG A 106 -9.04 5.33 -18.06
C ARG A 106 -7.65 4.81 -18.44
#